data_AF-A0A1L3ZQ53-F1
#
_entry.id   AF-A0A1L3ZQ53-F1
#
_cell.length_a   1.000
_cell.length_b   1.000
_cell.length_c   1.000
_cell.angle_alpha   90.00
_cell.angle_beta   90.00
_cell.angle_gamma   90.00
#
_symmetry.space_group_name_H-M   'P 1'
#
loop_
_entity.id
_entity.type
_entity.pdbx_description
1 polymer ?
#
loop_
_entity_poly.entity_id
_entity_poly.type
_entity_poly.pdbx_seq_one_letter_code
_entity_poly.pdbx_strand_id
1 'polypeptide(L)'
;ASILRQAGITSGAHLAAVNLGLKTIPVERRRNRDRETRLLAIADGLLAAAGIGQKEHDRLALARQMMERKLTGRRTSSKLPELVELVMAKPLVSAGMVANTLDVTPQAARRIVLELGLREMTGRGRFRAWGVI
;
A
#
# COMPACT_ATOMS: atom_id res chain seq x y z
N ALA A 1 -9.42 -4.68 -17.95
CA ALA A 1 -10.04 -3.89 -16.86
C ALA A 1 -11.55 -3.69 -17.05
N SER A 2 -12.01 -3.35 -18.27
CA SER A 2 -13.45 -3.13 -18.55
C SER A 2 -14.35 -4.27 -18.08
N ILE A 3 -14.00 -5.52 -18.40
CA ILE A 3 -14.79 -6.72 -18.02
C ILE A 3 -14.99 -6.81 -16.49
N LEU A 4 -13.93 -6.60 -15.70
CA LEU A 4 -14.01 -6.65 -14.23
C LEU A 4 -14.84 -5.51 -13.64
N ARG A 5 -14.80 -4.32 -14.26
CA ARG A 5 -15.61 -3.17 -13.86
C ARG A 5 -17.08 -3.39 -14.19
N GLN A 6 -17.38 -3.90 -15.39
CA GLN A 6 -18.73 -4.23 -15.82
C GLN A 6 -19.35 -5.30 -14.92
N ALA A 7 -18.56 -6.27 -14.46
CA ALA A 7 -18.99 -7.30 -13.52
C ALA A 7 -19.09 -6.81 -12.06
N GLY A 8 -18.80 -5.53 -11.77
CA GLY A 8 -18.84 -4.99 -10.41
C GLY A 8 -17.73 -5.46 -9.47
N ILE A 9 -16.73 -6.19 -9.98
CA ILE A 9 -15.63 -6.77 -9.18
C ILE A 9 -14.60 -5.70 -8.79
N THR A 10 -14.43 -4.67 -9.61
CA THR A 10 -13.53 -3.54 -9.33
C THR A 10 -14.30 -2.23 -9.41
N SER A 11 -14.28 -1.44 -8.33
CA SER A 11 -14.89 -0.11 -8.25
C SER A 11 -13.84 1.01 -8.34
N GLY A 12 -14.22 2.16 -8.93
CA GLY A 12 -13.40 3.37 -8.90
C GLY A 12 -12.08 3.27 -9.67
N ALA A 13 -11.01 3.92 -9.22
CA ALA A 13 -9.73 3.95 -9.94
C ALA A 13 -8.88 2.66 -9.80
N HIS A 14 -9.27 1.74 -8.91
CA HIS A 14 -8.44 0.59 -8.55
C HIS A 14 -8.53 -0.54 -9.58
N LEU A 15 -7.37 -1.11 -9.92
CA LEU A 15 -7.26 -2.27 -10.81
C LEU A 15 -6.94 -3.50 -9.97
N ALA A 16 -7.67 -4.61 -10.20
CA ALA A 16 -7.32 -5.89 -9.61
C ALA A 16 -5.92 -6.31 -10.08
N ALA A 17 -5.01 -6.57 -9.13
CA ALA A 17 -3.63 -6.92 -9.39
C ALA A 17 -3.46 -8.39 -9.84
N VAL A 18 -4.28 -8.86 -10.80
CA VAL A 18 -4.31 -10.25 -11.29
C VAL A 18 -2.92 -10.74 -11.73
N ASN A 19 -2.12 -9.85 -12.29
CA ASN A 19 -0.75 -10.15 -12.71
C ASN A 19 0.13 -10.66 -11.54
N LEU A 20 -0.07 -10.18 -10.31
CA LEU A 20 0.70 -10.65 -9.16
C LEU A 20 0.46 -12.14 -8.88
N GLY A 21 -0.79 -12.58 -8.93
CA GLY A 21 -1.13 -13.99 -8.79
C GLY A 21 -0.68 -14.81 -10.00
N LEU A 22 -0.84 -14.32 -11.24
CA LEU A 22 -0.37 -15.05 -12.42
C LEU A 22 1.15 -15.25 -12.46
N LYS A 23 1.93 -14.37 -11.83
CA LYS A 23 3.39 -14.54 -11.69
C LYS A 23 3.76 -15.71 -10.78
N THR A 24 2.89 -16.15 -9.88
CA THR A 24 3.13 -17.33 -9.03
C THR A 24 2.81 -18.64 -9.74
N ILE A 25 2.20 -18.58 -10.92
CA ILE A 25 1.83 -19.76 -11.71
C ILE A 25 2.94 -20.09 -12.73
N PRO A 26 3.45 -21.34 -12.78
CA PRO A 26 4.46 -21.75 -13.74
C PRO A 26 4.09 -21.42 -15.19
N VAL A 27 5.08 -21.01 -15.98
CA VAL A 27 4.85 -20.56 -17.36
C VAL A 27 4.33 -21.70 -18.25
N GLU A 28 4.73 -22.92 -17.96
CA GLU A 28 4.34 -24.15 -18.64
C GLU A 28 2.84 -24.40 -18.50
N ARG A 29 2.27 -24.15 -17.32
CA ARG A 29 0.82 -24.25 -17.08
C ARG A 29 0.07 -23.13 -17.80
N ARG A 30 0.58 -21.90 -17.74
CA ARG A 30 -0.03 -20.73 -18.40
C ARG A 30 -0.01 -20.80 -19.93
N ARG A 31 0.99 -21.47 -20.51
CA ARG A 31 1.17 -21.63 -21.96
C ARG A 31 0.96 -23.07 -22.46
N ASN A 32 0.35 -23.93 -21.64
CA ASN A 32 0.09 -25.32 -22.01
C ASN A 32 -0.74 -25.38 -23.31
N ARG A 33 -0.55 -26.39 -24.15
CA ARG A 33 -1.36 -26.59 -25.38
C ARG A 33 -2.81 -26.96 -25.06
N ASP A 34 -3.03 -27.67 -23.97
CA ASP A 34 -4.36 -28.01 -23.49
C ASP A 34 -5.09 -26.78 -22.93
N ARG A 35 -6.36 -26.63 -23.31
CA ARG A 35 -7.19 -25.47 -22.95
C ARG A 35 -7.58 -25.51 -21.48
N GLU A 36 -7.95 -26.68 -20.97
CA GLU A 36 -8.41 -26.84 -19.58
C GLU A 36 -7.30 -26.48 -18.60
N THR A 37 -6.09 -26.97 -18.86
CA THR A 37 -4.88 -26.64 -18.11
C THR A 37 -4.63 -25.14 -18.04
N ARG A 38 -4.81 -24.41 -19.15
CA ARG A 38 -4.67 -22.94 -19.18
C ARG A 38 -5.78 -22.25 -18.39
N LEU A 39 -7.02 -22.72 -18.46
CA LEU A 39 -8.15 -22.16 -17.71
C LEU A 39 -7.96 -22.33 -16.20
N LEU A 40 -7.55 -23.53 -15.77
CA LEU A 40 -7.19 -23.80 -14.38
C LEU A 40 -6.04 -22.90 -13.90
N ALA A 41 -5.01 -22.71 -14.74
CA ALA A 41 -3.89 -21.82 -14.42
C ALA A 41 -4.33 -20.35 -14.21
N ILE A 42 -5.35 -19.87 -14.96
CA ILE A 42 -5.92 -18.54 -14.78
C ILE A 42 -6.73 -18.47 -13.48
N ALA A 43 -7.56 -19.48 -13.20
CA ALA A 43 -8.36 -19.54 -11.97
C ALA A 43 -7.46 -19.57 -10.72
N ASP A 44 -6.42 -20.40 -10.71
CA ASP A 44 -5.42 -20.44 -9.65
C ASP A 44 -4.71 -19.09 -9.48
N GLY A 45 -4.38 -18.43 -10.60
CA GLY A 45 -3.78 -17.10 -10.59
C GLY A 45 -4.69 -16.03 -9.99
N LEU A 46 -6.01 -16.11 -10.21
CA LEU A 46 -6.99 -15.20 -9.60
C LEU A 46 -7.09 -15.44 -8.09
N LEU A 47 -7.14 -16.70 -7.65
CA LEU A 47 -7.14 -17.06 -6.23
C LEU A 47 -5.87 -16.58 -5.52
N ALA A 48 -4.71 -16.79 -6.15
CA ALA A 48 -3.42 -16.31 -5.63
C ALA A 48 -3.40 -14.78 -5.52
N ALA A 49 -3.89 -14.06 -6.53
CA ALA A 49 -3.96 -12.59 -6.50
C ALA A 49 -4.86 -12.09 -5.36
N ALA A 50 -6.02 -12.72 -5.14
CA ALA A 50 -6.91 -12.39 -4.02
C ALA A 50 -6.23 -12.65 -2.66
N GLY A 51 -5.57 -13.80 -2.50
CA GLY A 51 -4.85 -14.12 -1.27
C GLY A 51 -3.69 -13.18 -0.96
N ILE A 52 -2.93 -12.75 -1.98
CA ILE A 52 -1.87 -11.75 -1.83
C ILE A 52 -2.46 -10.40 -1.44
N GLY A 53 -3.52 -9.97 -2.12
CA GLY A 53 -4.19 -8.70 -1.85
C GLY A 53 -4.77 -8.63 -0.43
N GLN A 54 -5.41 -9.69 0.03
CA GLN A 54 -5.97 -9.75 1.39
C GLN A 54 -4.88 -9.62 2.45
N LYS A 55 -3.76 -10.34 2.29
CA LYS A 55 -2.62 -10.25 3.23
C LYS A 55 -2.04 -8.84 3.31
N GLU A 56 -1.89 -8.17 2.16
CA GLU A 56 -1.38 -6.79 2.13
C GLU A 56 -2.38 -5.82 2.74
N HIS A 57 -3.68 -5.99 2.46
CA HIS A 57 -4.74 -5.21 3.07
C HIS A 57 -4.71 -5.33 4.59
N ASP A 58 -4.66 -6.56 5.14
CA ASP A 58 -4.65 -6.80 6.58
C ASP A 58 -3.41 -6.20 7.24
N ARG A 59 -2.26 -6.28 6.57
CA ARG A 59 -1.01 -5.65 7.01
C ARG A 59 -1.13 -4.13 7.10
N LEU A 60 -1.70 -3.49 6.07
CA LEU A 60 -1.91 -2.04 6.04
C LEU A 60 -2.97 -1.60 7.06
N ALA A 61 -4.04 -2.38 7.23
CA ALA A 61 -5.07 -2.14 8.23
C ALA A 61 -4.50 -2.19 9.66
N LEU A 62 -3.68 -3.20 9.96
CA LEU A 62 -3.00 -3.31 11.24
C LEU A 62 -2.06 -2.11 11.48
N ALA A 63 -1.28 -1.73 10.47
CA ALA A 63 -0.36 -0.61 10.61
C ALA A 63 -1.08 0.73 10.82
N ARG A 64 -2.22 0.95 10.14
CA ARG A 64 -3.11 2.10 10.41
C ARG A 64 -3.58 2.10 11.86
N GLN A 65 -4.10 0.99 12.37
CA GLN A 65 -4.54 0.88 13.76
C GLN A 65 -3.40 1.18 14.75
N MET A 66 -2.20 0.68 14.49
CA MET A 66 -1.03 0.96 15.34
C MET A 66 -0.65 2.44 15.35
N MET A 67 -0.75 3.13 14.20
CA MET A 67 -0.53 4.57 14.11
C MET A 67 -1.63 5.36 14.82
N GLU A 68 -2.90 4.99 14.64
CA GLU A 68 -4.05 5.63 15.29
C GLU A 68 -3.96 5.55 16.81
N ARG A 69 -3.46 4.44 17.37
CA ARG A 69 -3.19 4.33 18.83
C ARG A 69 -2.20 5.38 19.35
N LYS A 70 -1.27 5.86 18.53
CA LYS A 70 -0.32 6.93 18.90
C LYS A 70 -0.95 8.32 18.89
N LEU A 71 -2.16 8.46 18.35
CA LEU A 71 -2.92 9.71 18.31
C LEU A 71 -3.73 9.95 19.59
N THR A 72 -3.93 8.93 20.42
CA THR A 72 -4.64 9.05 21.70
C THR A 72 -3.97 10.08 22.60
N GLY A 73 -4.75 11.02 23.15
CA GLY A 73 -4.24 12.08 24.04
C GLY A 73 -3.42 13.17 23.34
N ARG A 74 -3.36 13.18 22.00
CA ARG A 74 -2.73 14.27 21.26
C ARG A 74 -3.62 15.50 21.23
N ARG A 75 -2.98 16.67 21.17
CA ARG A 75 -3.66 17.96 21.03
C ARG A 75 -4.38 18.03 19.70
N THR A 76 -5.51 18.74 19.65
CA THR A 76 -6.29 19.00 18.43
C THR A 76 -5.47 19.69 17.34
N SER A 77 -4.46 20.49 17.71
CA SER A 77 -3.57 21.17 16.76
C SER A 77 -2.47 20.28 16.15
N SER A 78 -2.44 18.99 16.48
CA SER A 78 -1.41 18.06 15.99
C SER A 78 -1.65 17.72 14.51
N LYS A 79 -0.56 17.65 13.73
CA LYS A 79 -0.58 17.22 12.32
C LYS A 79 -0.38 15.71 12.12
N LEU A 80 -0.34 14.94 13.20
CA LEU A 80 -0.17 13.48 13.15
C LEU A 80 -1.36 12.75 12.49
N PRO A 81 -2.63 13.11 12.73
CA PRO A 81 -3.75 12.49 12.03
C PRO A 81 -3.65 12.66 10.51
N GLU A 82 -3.33 13.87 10.04
CA GLU A 82 -3.16 14.13 8.61
C GLU A 82 -1.93 13.42 8.02
N LEU A 83 -0.88 13.22 8.82
CA LEU A 83 0.27 12.42 8.41
C LEU A 83 -0.11 10.94 8.22
N VAL A 84 -0.97 10.38 9.08
CA VAL A 84 -1.48 9.01 8.91
C VAL A 84 -2.21 8.90 7.58
N GLU A 85 -3.13 9.81 7.29
CA GLU A 85 -3.85 9.79 6.01
C GLU A 85 -2.91 9.93 4.80
N LEU A 86 -1.94 10.85 4.87
CA LEU A 86 -0.96 11.04 3.81
C LEU A 86 -0.18 9.76 3.51
N VAL A 87 0.31 9.08 4.55
CA VAL A 87 1.14 7.88 4.41
C VAL A 87 0.32 6.67 3.97
N MET A 88 -0.93 6.56 4.42
CA MET A 88 -1.84 5.51 3.96
C MET A 88 -2.23 5.70 2.49
N ALA A 89 -2.31 6.94 2.02
CA ALA A 89 -2.55 7.24 0.60
C ALA A 89 -1.27 7.11 -0.26
N LYS A 90 -0.11 7.45 0.30
CA LYS A 90 1.19 7.44 -0.40
C LYS A 90 2.20 6.63 0.42
N PRO A 91 2.49 5.37 0.05
CA PRO A 91 3.28 4.46 0.88
C PRO A 91 4.76 4.85 1.02
N LEU A 92 5.22 5.85 0.27
CA LEU A 92 6.56 6.41 0.38
C LEU A 92 6.48 7.94 0.39
N VAL A 93 6.87 8.55 1.51
CA VAL A 93 6.83 10.00 1.71
C VAL A 93 8.22 10.54 2.03
N SER A 94 8.55 11.72 1.52
CA SER A 94 9.76 12.47 1.89
C SER A 94 9.42 13.59 2.87
N ALA A 95 10.44 14.12 3.55
CA ALA A 95 10.24 15.24 4.49
C ALA A 95 9.69 16.48 3.77
N GLY A 96 10.12 16.74 2.54
CA GLY A 96 9.60 17.84 1.73
C GLY A 96 8.14 17.61 1.32
N MET A 97 7.77 16.37 0.99
CA MET A 97 6.37 16.03 0.69
C MET A 97 5.47 16.26 1.90
N VAL A 98 5.89 15.81 3.09
CA VAL A 98 5.15 16.00 4.33
C VAL A 98 5.04 17.49 4.68
N ALA A 99 6.16 18.24 4.61
CA ALA A 99 6.19 19.68 4.87
C ALA A 99 5.20 20.43 3.98
N ASN A 100 5.23 20.18 2.67
CA ASN A 100 4.35 20.85 1.71
C ASN A 100 2.89 20.44 1.86
N THR A 101 2.61 19.17 2.16
CA THR A 101 1.22 18.67 2.22
C THR A 101 0.53 19.07 3.53
N LEU A 102 1.27 19.13 4.64
CA LEU A 102 0.73 19.44 5.97
C LEU A 102 0.94 20.89 6.39
N ASP A 103 1.53 21.70 5.52
CA ASP A 103 1.91 23.10 5.77
C ASP A 103 2.70 23.29 7.07
N VAL A 104 3.80 22.54 7.17
CA VAL A 104 4.71 22.59 8.32
C VAL A 104 6.15 22.77 7.86
N THR A 105 7.01 23.27 8.76
CA THR A 105 8.43 23.41 8.44
C THR A 105 9.07 22.03 8.16
N PRO A 106 10.11 21.95 7.31
CA PRO A 106 10.81 20.69 7.04
C PRO A 106 11.37 20.00 8.29
N GLN A 107 11.72 20.77 9.33
CA GLN A 107 12.16 20.23 10.62
C GLN A 107 10.99 19.62 11.39
N ALA A 108 9.84 20.29 11.44
CA ALA A 108 8.63 19.75 12.05
C ALA A 108 8.18 18.47 11.34
N ALA A 109 8.19 18.44 10.00
CA ALA A 109 7.90 17.26 9.20
C ALA A 109 8.77 16.06 9.59
N ARG A 110 10.09 16.24 9.70
CA ARG A 110 11.01 15.18 10.14
C ARG A 110 10.71 14.69 11.55
N ARG A 111 10.37 15.60 12.47
CA ARG A 111 10.03 15.26 13.86
C ARG A 111 8.78 14.37 13.92
N ILE A 112 7.69 14.79 13.27
CA ILE A 112 6.42 14.05 13.32
C ILE A 112 6.49 12.69 12.60
N VAL A 113 7.30 12.57 11.55
CA VAL A 113 7.58 11.29 10.87
C VAL A 113 8.25 10.28 11.81
N LEU A 114 9.24 10.72 12.58
CA LEU A 114 9.93 9.87 13.56
C LEU A 114 9.02 9.54 14.75
N GLU A 115 8.23 10.52 15.21
CA GLU A 115 7.26 10.34 16.29
C GLU A 115 6.18 9.31 15.92
N LEU A 116 5.68 9.34 14.67
CA LEU A 116 4.75 8.34 14.16
C LEU A 116 5.41 6.96 14.00
N GLY A 117 6.75 6.90 13.97
CA GLY A 117 7.54 5.67 13.92
C GLY A 117 7.61 5.07 12.51
N LEU A 118 7.60 5.91 11.47
CA LEU A 118 7.73 5.46 10.09
C LEU A 118 9.15 4.95 9.83
N ARG A 119 9.27 3.91 8.99
CA ARG A 119 10.55 3.28 8.67
C ARG A 119 11.27 4.05 7.58
N GLU A 120 12.56 4.32 7.77
CA GLU A 120 13.40 4.88 6.70
C GLU A 120 13.69 3.80 5.64
N MET A 121 13.39 4.10 4.38
CA MET A 121 13.56 3.16 3.25
C MET A 121 14.86 3.37 2.47
N THR A 122 15.47 4.55 2.61
CA THR A 122 16.58 4.98 1.75
C THR A 122 17.96 4.59 2.27
N GLY A 123 18.14 4.41 3.58
CA GLY A 123 19.44 4.06 4.19
C GLY A 123 20.57 5.07 3.94
N ARG A 124 20.22 6.29 3.53
CA ARG A 124 21.14 7.36 3.09
C ARG A 124 20.79 8.55 3.97
N GLY A 125 21.68 8.99 4.86
CA GLY A 125 21.37 10.01 5.86
C GLY A 125 20.80 11.35 5.34
N ARG A 126 20.85 11.61 4.02
CA ARG A 126 20.22 12.75 3.32
C ARG A 126 19.20 12.26 2.28
N PHE A 127 18.19 13.10 1.98
CA PHE A 127 17.08 12.78 1.05
C PHE A 127 16.27 11.55 1.47
N ARG A 128 16.02 11.46 2.78
CA ARG A 128 15.29 10.34 3.37
C ARG A 128 13.84 10.28 2.88
N ALA A 129 13.39 9.07 2.66
CA ALA A 129 11.99 8.73 2.46
C ALA A 129 11.57 7.64 3.43
N TRP A 130 10.32 7.71 3.87
CA TRP A 130 9.76 6.84 4.88
C TRP A 130 8.48 6.16 4.39
N GLY A 131 8.22 4.97 4.91
CA GLY A 131 7.02 4.21 4.65
C GLY A 131 6.49 3.52 5.91
N VAL A 132 5.33 2.88 5.76
CA VAL A 132 4.64 2.13 6.83
C VAL A 132 5.38 0.83 7.19
N ILE A 133 6.11 0.25 6.22
CA ILE A 133 6.63 -1.13 6.24
C ILE A 133 8.12 -1.15 5.90
#